data_AF-Q7ND59-F1
#
_entry.id   AF-Q7ND59-F1
#
_cell.length_a   1.000
_cell.length_b   1.000
_cell.length_c   1.000
_cell.angle_alpha   90.00
_cell.angle_beta   90.00
_cell.angle_gamma   90.00
#
_symmetry.space_group_name_H-M   'P 1'
#
loop_
_entity.id
_entity.type
_entity.pdbx_description
1 polymer ?
#
loop_
_entity_poly.entity_id
_entity_poly.type
_entity_poly.pdbx_seq_one_letter_code
_entity_poly.pdbx_strand_id
1 'polypeptide(L)'
;MTLRVAVVGSGPGGSSAAEICAKAGFETYLIEKNLSNAKPCGGAIPLCMVSEFDLPSEIIDRRVRNMSMIAPSNHAVDISLTKQDEYIGMCRREVLDGFLRNRAASVGAHLIEGTFTELKRGTPYVLEYRDKDGNARSLKADIVIGADGFHSKIAKTIDAGDVPYAIAFQERIELPPEKMAYYEDRAEMYLGFDVSPDFYAWIFPKSNHVAVGTGTMSPNKDGIRRMQKALRERAGAKIAGGKIIKIEAHPLPERSRPRRVVDRVMLVGDAAGYVTKSSGEGIYFAAKSGRMAAQTIVEAAAGGKLPSEAQLGEYVRRWDRQYGLTYRVLSILQDVFYRSDATREAFVEMCADRDVQRLTFDSYLYKTVVPAGPFVQTKITLKTLGSLLRGNALSPTR
;
A
#
# COMPACT_ATOMS: atom_id res chain seq x y z
N MET A 1 -20.23 12.15 -28.22
CA MET A 1 -18.79 11.89 -28.38
C MET A 1 -18.35 11.09 -27.17
N THR A 2 -17.81 9.90 -27.36
CA THR A 2 -17.33 9.08 -26.24
C THR A 2 -16.02 9.66 -25.71
N LEU A 3 -15.91 9.84 -24.39
CA LEU A 3 -14.68 10.34 -23.78
C LEU A 3 -13.57 9.31 -23.86
N ARG A 4 -12.35 9.74 -24.17
CA ARG A 4 -11.15 8.91 -24.13
C ARG A 4 -10.41 9.12 -22.81
N VAL A 5 -10.23 8.05 -22.06
CA VAL A 5 -9.50 8.06 -20.79
C VAL A 5 -8.26 7.20 -20.92
N ALA A 6 -7.08 7.80 -20.72
CA ALA A 6 -5.84 7.04 -20.65
C ALA A 6 -5.40 6.85 -19.20
N VAL A 7 -5.15 5.61 -18.80
CA VAL A 7 -4.63 5.22 -17.50
C VAL A 7 -3.22 4.68 -17.67
N VAL A 8 -2.25 5.29 -17.02
CA VAL A 8 -0.83 4.90 -17.13
C VAL A 8 -0.43 4.15 -15.87
N GLY A 9 -0.11 2.86 -16.01
CA GLY A 9 0.16 1.90 -14.94
C GLY A 9 -1.05 1.00 -14.66
N SER A 10 -0.84 -0.31 -14.61
CA SER A 10 -1.90 -1.33 -14.42
C SER A 10 -1.88 -2.04 -13.06
N GLY A 11 -1.20 -1.44 -12.08
CA GLY A 11 -1.33 -1.88 -10.68
C GLY A 11 -2.76 -1.69 -10.15
N PRO A 12 -3.00 -1.95 -8.85
CA PRO A 12 -4.35 -1.93 -8.27
C PRO A 12 -5.12 -0.63 -8.54
N GLY A 13 -4.46 0.52 -8.47
CA GLY A 13 -5.11 1.81 -8.73
C GLY A 13 -5.49 2.04 -10.18
N GLY A 14 -4.58 1.78 -11.12
CA GLY A 14 -4.87 1.98 -12.54
C GLY A 14 -5.92 1.00 -13.06
N SER A 15 -5.80 -0.28 -12.69
CA SER A 15 -6.77 -1.30 -13.08
C SER A 15 -8.17 -1.02 -12.51
N SER A 16 -8.25 -0.57 -11.25
CA SER A 16 -9.54 -0.19 -10.65
C SER A 16 -10.15 1.05 -11.29
N ALA A 17 -9.33 2.03 -11.71
CA ALA A 17 -9.81 3.20 -12.43
C ALA A 17 -10.31 2.82 -13.84
N ALA A 18 -9.53 2.03 -14.56
CA ALA A 18 -9.86 1.58 -15.92
C ALA A 18 -11.16 0.77 -15.96
N GLU A 19 -11.38 -0.12 -14.98
CA GLU A 19 -12.61 -0.90 -14.87
C GLU A 19 -13.86 -0.02 -14.79
N ILE A 20 -13.83 1.03 -13.95
CA ILE A 20 -14.96 1.94 -13.76
C ILE A 20 -15.20 2.79 -15.01
N CYS A 21 -14.13 3.33 -15.62
CA CYS A 21 -14.24 4.12 -16.85
C CYS A 21 -14.81 3.29 -18.00
N ALA A 22 -14.33 2.05 -18.18
CA ALA A 22 -14.82 1.14 -19.22
C ALA A 22 -16.29 0.75 -19.00
N LYS A 23 -16.68 0.42 -17.76
CA LYS A 23 -18.10 0.16 -17.40
C LYS A 23 -19.03 1.34 -17.68
N ALA A 24 -18.53 2.56 -17.58
CA ALA A 24 -19.28 3.78 -17.91
C ALA A 24 -19.35 4.06 -19.42
N GLY A 25 -18.78 3.19 -20.26
CA GLY A 25 -18.78 3.32 -21.72
C GLY A 25 -17.73 4.28 -22.26
N PHE A 26 -16.73 4.69 -21.47
CA PHE A 26 -15.62 5.50 -21.96
C PHE A 26 -14.62 4.66 -22.75
N GLU A 27 -14.05 5.24 -23.80
CA GLU A 27 -12.97 4.64 -24.56
C GLU A 27 -11.70 4.67 -23.70
N THR A 28 -11.44 3.55 -23.03
CA THR A 28 -10.49 3.50 -21.92
C THR A 28 -9.24 2.73 -22.33
N TYR A 29 -8.08 3.35 -22.16
CA TYR A 29 -6.78 2.76 -22.46
C TYR A 29 -6.01 2.53 -21.17
N LEU A 30 -5.49 1.32 -20.96
CA LEU A 30 -4.70 0.96 -19.78
C LEU A 30 -3.31 0.54 -20.22
N ILE A 31 -2.30 1.38 -19.96
CA ILE A 31 -0.92 1.18 -20.43
C ILE A 31 -0.07 0.62 -19.29
N GLU A 32 0.60 -0.51 -19.52
CA GLU A 32 1.54 -1.12 -18.57
C GLU A 32 2.86 -1.46 -19.24
N LYS A 33 3.97 -1.14 -18.57
CA LYS A 33 5.31 -1.42 -19.09
C LYS A 33 5.59 -2.91 -19.25
N ASN A 34 5.17 -3.72 -18.29
CA ASN A 34 5.41 -5.16 -18.30
C ASN A 34 4.28 -5.88 -17.56
N LEU A 35 3.49 -6.67 -18.29
CA LEU A 35 2.32 -7.37 -17.73
C LEU A 35 2.70 -8.55 -16.82
N SER A 36 3.91 -9.08 -16.96
CA SER A 36 4.45 -10.21 -16.19
C SER A 36 5.10 -9.79 -14.87
N ASN A 37 5.43 -8.51 -14.70
CA ASN A 37 6.09 -8.00 -13.52
C ASN A 37 5.09 -7.39 -12.54
N ALA A 38 5.40 -7.50 -11.25
CA ALA A 38 4.63 -6.90 -10.19
C ALA A 38 5.53 -6.10 -9.25
N LYS A 39 5.01 -5.00 -8.72
CA LYS A 39 5.74 -4.18 -7.72
C LYS A 39 6.04 -5.05 -6.48
N PRO A 40 7.29 -5.04 -5.97
CA PRO A 40 7.64 -5.70 -4.71
C PRO A 40 6.75 -5.24 -3.56
N CYS A 41 6.21 -6.18 -2.79
CA CYS A 41 5.28 -5.88 -1.70
C CYS A 41 5.15 -7.06 -0.74
N GLY A 42 4.91 -6.75 0.54
CA GLY A 42 4.52 -7.75 1.54
C GLY A 42 3.12 -8.33 1.30
N GLY A 43 2.29 -7.69 0.47
CA GLY A 43 1.06 -8.26 -0.10
C GLY A 43 -0.08 -8.51 0.88
N ALA A 44 -0.10 -7.82 2.02
CA ALA A 44 -1.21 -7.82 2.96
C ALA A 44 -2.34 -6.93 2.44
N ILE A 45 -3.58 -7.41 2.47
CA ILE A 45 -4.79 -6.67 2.11
C ILE A 45 -5.83 -6.76 3.24
N PRO A 46 -6.57 -5.67 3.50
CA PRO A 46 -7.61 -5.65 4.53
C PRO A 46 -8.87 -6.36 4.03
N LEU A 47 -9.70 -6.84 4.97
CA LEU A 47 -10.95 -7.54 4.65
C LEU A 47 -11.91 -6.66 3.84
N CYS A 48 -11.98 -5.36 4.11
CA CYS A 48 -12.80 -4.45 3.31
C CYS A 48 -12.39 -4.41 1.84
N MET A 49 -11.11 -4.65 1.51
CA MET A 49 -10.70 -4.72 0.10
C MET A 49 -11.28 -5.96 -0.57
N VAL A 50 -11.33 -7.10 0.12
CA VAL A 50 -11.88 -8.35 -0.40
C VAL A 50 -13.34 -8.15 -0.79
N SER A 51 -14.14 -7.56 0.10
CA SER A 51 -15.55 -7.29 -0.17
C SER A 51 -15.77 -6.15 -1.17
N GLU A 52 -15.07 -5.02 -1.02
CA GLU A 52 -15.33 -3.84 -1.85
C GLU A 52 -14.90 -4.05 -3.31
N PHE A 53 -13.91 -4.92 -3.55
CA PHE A 53 -13.40 -5.22 -4.88
C PHE A 53 -13.79 -6.62 -5.38
N ASP A 54 -14.74 -7.29 -4.74
CA ASP A 54 -15.23 -8.62 -5.15
C ASP A 54 -14.07 -9.59 -5.46
N LEU A 55 -13.11 -9.66 -4.53
CA LEU A 55 -11.92 -10.47 -4.72
C LEU A 55 -12.27 -11.94 -4.46
N PRO A 56 -12.01 -12.85 -5.43
CA PRO A 56 -12.26 -14.27 -5.23
C PRO A 56 -11.32 -14.86 -4.18
N SER A 57 -11.76 -15.93 -3.54
CA SER A 57 -11.01 -16.58 -2.46
C SER A 57 -9.63 -17.12 -2.91
N GLU A 58 -9.52 -17.43 -4.20
CA GLU A 58 -8.42 -18.12 -4.87
C GLU A 58 -7.21 -17.20 -5.08
N ILE A 59 -7.39 -15.88 -5.05
CA ILE A 59 -6.26 -14.93 -5.13
C ILE A 59 -5.64 -14.64 -3.77
N ILE A 60 -6.27 -15.12 -2.68
CA ILE A 60 -5.82 -14.96 -1.31
C ILE A 60 -5.03 -16.20 -0.92
N ASP A 61 -3.70 -16.14 -1.04
CA ASP A 61 -2.81 -17.27 -0.77
C ASP A 61 -2.86 -17.71 0.70
N ARG A 62 -2.98 -16.77 1.65
CA ARG A 62 -3.14 -17.05 3.10
C ARG A 62 -4.13 -16.12 3.77
N ARG A 63 -4.78 -16.63 4.80
CA ARG A 63 -5.69 -15.89 5.67
C ARG A 63 -5.05 -15.75 7.05
N VAL A 64 -4.32 -14.67 7.25
CA VAL A 64 -3.63 -14.43 8.52
C VAL A 64 -4.64 -14.00 9.58
N ARG A 65 -4.63 -14.71 10.70
CA ARG A 65 -5.47 -14.45 11.86
C ARG A 65 -4.66 -14.07 13.10
N ASN A 66 -3.37 -14.35 13.10
CA ASN A 66 -2.44 -14.06 14.18
C ASN A 66 -1.35 -13.11 13.70
N MET A 67 -1.23 -11.95 14.34
CA MET A 67 -0.12 -11.03 14.12
C MET A 67 0.76 -10.99 15.37
N SER A 68 2.03 -11.34 15.24
CA SER A 68 3.01 -11.15 16.31
C SER A 68 3.68 -9.79 16.17
N MET A 69 3.59 -8.97 17.21
CA MET A 69 4.35 -7.73 17.35
C MET A 69 5.60 -8.04 18.18
N ILE A 70 6.79 -7.97 17.59
CA ILE A 70 8.06 -8.31 18.24
C ILE A 70 8.83 -7.03 18.56
N ALA A 71 9.05 -6.78 19.84
CA ALA A 71 9.74 -5.61 20.39
C ALA A 71 11.27 -5.71 20.22
N PRO A 72 12.03 -4.61 20.42
CA PRO A 72 13.49 -4.62 20.37
C PRO A 72 14.16 -5.71 21.26
N SER A 73 13.60 -5.96 22.44
CA SER A 73 14.01 -6.99 23.41
C SER A 73 13.73 -8.43 22.98
N ASN A 74 13.08 -8.62 21.81
CA ASN A 74 12.45 -9.86 21.36
C ASN A 74 11.27 -10.34 22.21
N HIS A 75 10.78 -9.53 23.16
CA HIS A 75 9.45 -9.75 23.70
C HIS A 75 8.41 -9.69 22.57
N ALA A 76 7.51 -10.67 22.53
CA ALA A 76 6.49 -10.77 21.50
C ALA A 76 5.10 -10.71 22.12
N VAL A 77 4.23 -9.93 21.49
CA VAL A 77 2.81 -9.88 21.78
C VAL A 77 2.05 -10.41 20.58
N ASP A 78 1.30 -11.49 20.80
CA ASP A 78 0.42 -12.06 19.78
C ASP A 78 -0.96 -11.40 19.83
N ILE A 79 -1.41 -10.99 18.64
CA ILE A 79 -2.73 -10.41 18.44
C ILE A 79 -3.53 -11.35 17.54
N SER A 80 -4.57 -11.95 18.10
CA SER A 80 -5.43 -12.91 17.41
C SER A 80 -6.80 -12.30 17.10
N LEU A 81 -7.23 -12.42 15.85
CA LEU A 81 -8.56 -12.00 15.42
C LEU A 81 -9.65 -12.85 16.06
N THR A 82 -10.60 -12.19 16.72
CA THR A 82 -11.61 -12.87 17.55
C THR A 82 -12.82 -13.35 16.74
N LYS A 83 -13.20 -12.69 15.64
CA LYS A 83 -14.33 -13.15 14.81
C LYS A 83 -13.86 -14.14 13.76
N GLN A 84 -14.56 -15.25 13.60
CA GLN A 84 -14.14 -16.39 12.76
C GLN A 84 -14.05 -16.07 11.27
N ASP A 85 -14.75 -15.05 10.79
CA ASP A 85 -14.76 -14.59 9.40
C ASP A 85 -13.70 -13.53 9.10
N GLU A 86 -13.06 -12.95 10.12
CA GLU A 86 -12.05 -11.91 9.96
C GLU A 86 -10.65 -12.50 9.68
N TYR A 87 -9.95 -11.90 8.71
CA TYR A 87 -8.56 -12.22 8.41
C TYR A 87 -7.88 -11.06 7.66
N ILE A 88 -6.55 -11.04 7.72
CA ILE A 88 -5.72 -10.26 6.80
C ILE A 88 -5.40 -11.14 5.59
N GLY A 89 -5.82 -10.73 4.40
CA GLY A 89 -5.55 -11.47 3.18
C GLY A 89 -4.09 -11.30 2.77
N MET A 90 -3.40 -12.39 2.50
CA MET A 90 -2.04 -12.36 1.97
C MET A 90 -2.05 -12.81 0.52
N CYS A 91 -1.71 -11.89 -0.38
CA CYS A 91 -1.71 -12.14 -1.82
C CYS A 91 -0.32 -11.98 -2.41
N ARG A 92 -0.01 -12.75 -3.45
CA ARG A 92 1.04 -12.43 -4.43
C ARG A 92 0.57 -11.32 -5.36
N ARG A 93 1.42 -10.31 -5.55
CA ARG A 93 1.07 -9.12 -6.35
C ARG A 93 0.87 -9.45 -7.83
N GLU A 94 1.64 -10.38 -8.37
CA GLU A 94 1.47 -10.87 -9.74
C GLU A 94 0.07 -11.47 -10.00
N VAL A 95 -0.54 -12.11 -8.99
CA VAL A 95 -1.89 -12.68 -9.08
C VAL A 95 -2.95 -11.61 -8.89
N LEU A 96 -2.84 -10.79 -7.83
CA LEU A 96 -3.80 -9.73 -7.52
C LEU A 96 -3.86 -8.66 -8.62
N ASP A 97 -2.70 -8.16 -9.08
CA ASP A 97 -2.64 -7.14 -10.12
C ASP A 97 -3.16 -7.70 -11.43
N GLY A 98 -2.80 -8.95 -11.77
CA GLY A 98 -3.31 -9.66 -12.94
C GLY A 98 -4.84 -9.80 -12.93
N PHE A 99 -5.42 -10.20 -11.80
CA PHE A 99 -6.87 -10.30 -11.63
C PHE A 99 -7.58 -8.96 -11.88
N LEU A 100 -7.14 -7.89 -11.19
CA LEU A 100 -7.77 -6.57 -11.33
C LEU A 100 -7.65 -6.03 -12.76
N ARG A 101 -6.47 -6.20 -13.37
CA ARG A 101 -6.21 -5.75 -14.74
C ARG A 101 -7.03 -6.51 -15.78
N ASN A 102 -7.08 -7.84 -15.66
CA ASN A 102 -7.84 -8.67 -16.59
C ASN A 102 -9.34 -8.40 -16.46
N ARG A 103 -9.82 -8.08 -15.24
CA ARG A 103 -11.20 -7.65 -15.03
C ARG A 103 -11.50 -6.29 -15.69
N ALA A 104 -10.58 -5.34 -15.63
CA ALA A 104 -10.74 -4.08 -16.37
C ALA A 104 -10.82 -4.31 -17.89
N ALA A 105 -9.96 -5.20 -18.41
CA ALA A 105 -9.98 -5.57 -19.83
C ALA A 105 -11.27 -6.29 -20.24
N SER A 106 -11.80 -7.20 -19.41
CA SER A 106 -13.01 -7.97 -19.72
C SER A 106 -14.28 -7.10 -19.80
N VAL A 107 -14.27 -5.91 -19.21
CA VAL A 107 -15.36 -4.94 -19.29
C VAL A 107 -15.11 -3.82 -20.32
N GLY A 108 -14.08 -3.96 -21.15
CA GLY A 108 -13.87 -3.11 -22.33
C GLY A 108 -12.66 -2.17 -22.28
N ALA A 109 -11.81 -2.21 -21.25
CA ALA A 109 -10.57 -1.42 -21.27
C ALA A 109 -9.54 -2.00 -22.26
N HIS A 110 -8.98 -1.15 -23.12
CA HIS A 110 -7.90 -1.51 -24.03
C HIS A 110 -6.58 -1.63 -23.28
N LEU A 111 -6.22 -2.86 -22.91
CA LEU A 111 -4.94 -3.16 -22.27
C LEU A 111 -3.79 -3.09 -23.29
N ILE A 112 -2.82 -2.23 -23.03
CA ILE A 112 -1.64 -2.01 -23.87
C ILE A 112 -0.40 -2.35 -23.06
N GLU A 113 0.36 -3.34 -23.53
CA GLU A 113 1.72 -3.58 -23.04
C GLU A 113 2.70 -2.61 -23.73
N GLY A 114 3.14 -1.60 -23.00
CA GLY A 114 4.01 -0.55 -23.50
C GLY A 114 4.58 0.35 -22.41
N THR A 115 5.79 0.85 -22.62
CA THR A 115 6.46 1.78 -21.72
C THR A 115 6.04 3.22 -22.04
N PHE A 116 5.27 3.84 -21.17
CA PHE A 116 4.96 5.28 -21.26
C PHE A 116 6.25 6.13 -21.21
N THR A 117 6.37 7.08 -22.15
CA THR A 117 7.53 7.96 -22.27
C THR A 117 7.23 9.40 -21.91
N GLU A 118 6.17 9.99 -22.46
CA GLU A 118 5.88 11.42 -22.35
C GLU A 118 4.38 11.71 -22.48
N LEU A 119 3.91 12.72 -21.75
CA LEU A 119 2.56 13.29 -21.90
C LEU A 119 2.70 14.72 -22.42
N LYS A 120 2.17 14.97 -23.63
CA LYS A 120 2.05 16.31 -24.21
C LYS A 120 0.69 16.90 -23.82
N ARG A 121 0.71 18.03 -23.11
CA ARG A 121 -0.50 18.75 -22.69
C ARG A 121 -1.17 19.41 -23.90
N GLY A 122 -2.49 19.38 -23.93
CA GLY A 122 -3.29 19.91 -25.03
C GLY A 122 -4.76 19.49 -24.93
N THR A 123 -5.55 19.86 -25.93
CA THR A 123 -6.94 19.37 -26.08
C THR A 123 -7.09 18.77 -27.49
N PRO A 124 -6.95 17.44 -27.66
CA PRO A 124 -6.73 16.42 -26.62
C PRO A 124 -5.26 16.34 -26.14
N TYR A 125 -5.03 15.62 -25.04
CA TYR A 125 -3.69 15.20 -24.64
C TYR A 125 -3.14 14.17 -25.63
N VAL A 126 -1.81 14.11 -25.74
CA VAL A 126 -1.11 13.05 -26.49
C VAL A 126 -0.16 12.31 -25.57
N LEU A 127 -0.35 11.01 -25.42
CA LEU A 127 0.54 10.11 -24.70
C LEU A 127 1.47 9.44 -25.70
N GLU A 128 2.77 9.60 -25.50
CA GLU A 128 3.80 8.87 -26.23
C GLU A 128 4.22 7.65 -25.41
N TYR A 129 4.35 6.50 -26.06
CA TYR A 129 4.83 5.27 -25.44
C TYR A 129 5.62 4.42 -26.44
N ARG A 130 6.39 3.46 -25.93
CA ARG A 130 6.99 2.39 -26.71
C ARG A 130 6.21 1.10 -26.53
N ASP A 131 5.74 0.48 -27.60
CA ASP A 131 5.08 -0.83 -27.50
C ASP A 131 6.08 -1.93 -27.06
N LYS A 132 5.57 -3.14 -26.81
CA LYS A 132 6.38 -4.31 -26.41
C LYS A 132 7.54 -4.63 -27.38
N ASP A 133 7.40 -4.23 -28.65
CA ASP A 133 8.39 -4.47 -29.71
C ASP A 133 9.35 -3.26 -29.84
N GLY A 134 9.22 -2.24 -28.99
CA GLY A 134 10.09 -1.07 -28.89
C GLY A 134 9.73 0.10 -29.82
N ASN A 135 8.66 -0.03 -30.61
CA ASN A 135 8.26 0.99 -31.58
C ASN A 135 7.60 2.17 -30.88
N ALA A 136 7.90 3.38 -31.36
CA ALA A 136 7.21 4.58 -30.90
C ALA A 136 5.75 4.56 -31.36
N ARG A 137 4.85 4.85 -30.43
CA ARG A 137 3.40 4.95 -30.62
C ARG A 137 2.88 6.16 -29.87
N SER A 138 1.77 6.71 -30.36
CA SER A 138 1.06 7.79 -29.71
C SER A 138 -0.43 7.47 -29.55
N LEU A 139 -1.03 8.00 -28.50
CA LEU A 139 -2.44 7.86 -28.20
C LEU A 139 -3.02 9.21 -27.80
N LYS A 140 -4.23 9.53 -28.27
CA LYS A 140 -4.96 10.74 -27.86
C LYS A 140 -5.93 10.42 -26.74
N ALA A 141 -5.96 11.26 -25.71
CA ALA A 141 -6.88 11.14 -24.58
C ALA A 141 -7.45 12.49 -24.17
N ASP A 142 -8.66 12.49 -23.65
CA ASP A 142 -9.34 13.69 -23.16
C ASP A 142 -9.05 13.90 -21.66
N ILE A 143 -8.84 12.80 -20.93
CA ILE A 143 -8.52 12.73 -19.50
C ILE A 143 -7.39 11.71 -19.30
N VAL A 144 -6.47 11.99 -18.37
CA VAL A 144 -5.35 11.09 -18.04
C VAL A 144 -5.35 10.76 -16.55
N ILE A 145 -5.19 9.48 -16.21
CA ILE A 145 -5.00 9.01 -14.84
C ILE A 145 -3.57 8.46 -14.71
N GLY A 146 -2.73 9.14 -13.93
CA GLY A 146 -1.41 8.67 -13.55
C GLY A 146 -1.48 7.67 -12.39
N ALA A 147 -1.27 6.40 -12.70
CA ALA A 147 -1.19 5.28 -11.76
C ALA A 147 0.19 4.57 -11.85
N ASP A 148 1.22 5.29 -12.31
CA ASP A 148 2.53 4.81 -12.74
C ASP A 148 3.56 4.74 -11.59
N GLY A 149 3.07 4.54 -10.36
CA GLY A 149 3.89 4.26 -9.20
C GLY A 149 4.63 5.48 -8.63
N PHE A 150 5.59 5.22 -7.72
CA PHE A 150 6.34 6.27 -7.04
C PHE A 150 7.13 7.18 -8.00
N HIS A 151 7.78 6.58 -9.01
CA HIS A 151 8.56 7.30 -10.03
C HIS A 151 7.70 7.90 -11.15
N SER A 152 6.44 8.23 -10.84
CA SER A 152 5.45 8.71 -11.79
C SER A 152 5.99 9.81 -12.70
N LYS A 153 5.98 9.53 -14.01
CA LYS A 153 6.30 10.51 -15.05
C LYS A 153 5.12 11.46 -15.24
N ILE A 154 3.89 10.97 -15.07
CA ILE A 154 2.69 11.82 -15.12
C ILE A 154 2.73 12.90 -14.03
N ALA A 155 3.09 12.52 -12.80
CA ALA A 155 3.25 13.45 -11.69
C ALA A 155 4.31 14.52 -11.99
N LYS A 156 5.43 14.15 -12.63
CA LYS A 156 6.46 15.10 -13.05
C LYS A 156 5.94 16.06 -14.13
N THR A 157 5.21 15.56 -15.14
CA THR A 157 4.66 16.39 -16.24
C THR A 157 3.72 17.48 -15.74
N ILE A 158 2.94 17.22 -14.68
CA ILE A 158 2.00 18.20 -14.12
C ILE A 158 2.58 19.03 -12.98
N ASP A 159 3.88 18.89 -12.69
CA ASP A 159 4.56 19.53 -11.57
C ASP A 159 3.83 19.28 -10.25
N ALA A 160 3.67 17.98 -9.93
CA ALA A 160 2.90 17.54 -8.76
C ALA A 160 3.58 17.82 -7.40
N GLY A 161 4.86 18.21 -7.42
CA GLY A 161 5.73 18.39 -6.26
C GLY A 161 6.29 17.07 -5.71
N ASP A 162 7.52 17.09 -5.20
CA ASP A 162 8.20 15.91 -4.67
C ASP A 162 7.79 15.55 -3.23
N VAL A 163 7.93 14.26 -2.91
CA VAL A 163 7.58 13.70 -1.60
C VAL A 163 8.74 12.88 -1.03
N PRO A 164 8.97 12.93 0.30
CA PRO A 164 9.88 12.02 0.97
C PRO A 164 9.42 10.58 0.76
N TYR A 165 10.35 9.64 0.88
CA TYR A 165 10.09 8.23 0.67
C TYR A 165 10.85 7.33 1.65
N ALA A 166 10.26 6.18 1.91
CA ALA A 166 10.95 5.03 2.47
C ALA A 166 11.38 4.07 1.36
N ILE A 167 12.45 3.31 1.57
CA ILE A 167 12.78 2.15 0.76
C ILE A 167 12.30 0.92 1.50
N ALA A 168 11.42 0.14 0.86
CA ALA A 168 11.13 -1.22 1.27
C ALA A 168 12.07 -2.18 0.54
N PHE A 169 12.68 -3.11 1.27
CA PHE A 169 13.53 -4.17 0.77
C PHE A 169 13.03 -5.50 1.30
N GLN A 170 12.91 -6.51 0.44
CA GLN A 170 12.48 -7.84 0.86
C GLN A 170 13.16 -8.96 0.09
N GLU A 171 13.22 -10.10 0.76
CA GLU A 171 13.59 -11.39 0.19
C GLU A 171 12.35 -12.29 0.21
N ARG A 172 12.01 -12.90 -0.92
CA ARG A 172 11.08 -14.02 -0.94
C ARG A 172 11.89 -15.26 -0.55
N ILE A 173 11.54 -15.87 0.58
CA ILE A 173 12.24 -17.05 1.10
C ILE A 173 11.26 -18.22 1.09
N GLU A 174 11.50 -19.16 0.17
CA GLU A 174 10.79 -20.43 0.14
C GLU A 174 11.23 -21.26 1.35
N LEU A 175 10.26 -21.73 2.14
CA LEU A 175 10.55 -22.45 3.38
C LEU A 175 10.17 -23.92 3.25
N PRO A 176 10.87 -24.82 3.97
CA PRO A 176 10.41 -26.20 4.15
C PRO A 176 8.97 -26.26 4.71
N PRO A 177 8.17 -27.29 4.36
CA PRO A 177 6.77 -27.40 4.79
C PRO A 177 6.56 -27.27 6.31
N GLU A 178 7.45 -27.86 7.11
CA GLU A 178 7.41 -27.81 8.56
C GLU A 178 7.64 -26.40 9.13
N LYS A 179 8.38 -25.55 8.40
CA LYS A 179 8.57 -24.13 8.74
C LYS A 179 7.41 -23.27 8.24
N MET A 180 6.89 -23.58 7.05
CA MET A 180 5.68 -22.92 6.53
C MET A 180 4.47 -23.13 7.45
N ALA A 181 4.35 -24.29 8.11
CA ALA A 181 3.26 -24.57 9.04
C ALA A 181 3.16 -23.55 10.20
N TYR A 182 4.29 -23.01 10.67
CA TYR A 182 4.30 -21.94 11.68
C TYR A 182 3.69 -20.63 11.15
N TYR A 183 3.78 -20.39 9.84
CA TYR A 183 3.28 -19.20 9.17
C TYR A 183 1.96 -19.44 8.41
N GLU A 184 1.24 -20.53 8.70
CA GLU A 184 -0.02 -20.88 8.01
C GLU A 184 -1.08 -19.77 8.14
N ASP A 185 -1.27 -19.24 9.35
CA ASP A 185 -2.19 -18.13 9.65
C ASP A 185 -1.53 -16.98 10.41
N ARG A 186 -0.19 -16.95 10.42
CA ARG A 186 0.61 -16.03 11.24
C ARG A 186 1.46 -15.09 10.39
N ALA A 187 1.44 -13.81 10.75
CA ALA A 187 2.36 -12.80 10.27
C ALA A 187 3.15 -12.20 11.44
N GLU A 188 4.32 -11.68 11.16
CA GLU A 188 5.19 -11.09 12.18
C GLU A 188 5.64 -9.68 11.77
N MET A 189 5.63 -8.76 12.73
CA MET A 189 6.16 -7.40 12.61
C MET A 189 7.24 -7.19 13.67
N TYR A 190 8.45 -6.87 13.22
CA TYR A 190 9.62 -6.65 14.05
C TYR A 190 9.91 -5.16 14.17
N LEU A 191 10.08 -4.73 15.41
CA LEU A 191 10.46 -3.37 15.78
C LEU A 191 11.83 -3.41 16.44
N GLY A 192 12.66 -2.42 16.12
CA GLY A 192 13.99 -2.26 16.67
C GLY A 192 14.87 -1.45 15.75
N PHE A 193 15.75 -0.63 16.32
CA PHE A 193 16.68 0.19 15.55
C PHE A 193 17.60 -0.64 14.64
N ASP A 194 17.93 -1.86 15.06
CA ASP A 194 18.77 -2.82 14.35
C ASP A 194 18.13 -3.29 13.03
N VAL A 195 16.82 -3.56 13.06
CA VAL A 195 16.04 -4.02 11.90
C VAL A 195 15.39 -2.90 11.11
N SER A 196 15.04 -1.79 11.76
CA SER A 196 14.50 -0.59 11.11
C SER A 196 14.46 0.63 12.06
N PRO A 197 15.28 1.67 11.83
CA PRO A 197 15.42 2.81 12.74
C PRO A 197 14.22 3.76 12.74
N ASP A 198 13.39 3.73 11.70
CA ASP A 198 12.32 4.71 11.45
C ASP A 198 11.06 4.09 10.80
N PHE A 199 11.05 2.77 10.67
CA PHE A 199 9.95 1.97 10.14
C PHE A 199 9.86 0.65 10.93
N TYR A 200 9.51 -0.44 10.26
CA TYR A 200 9.48 -1.78 10.82
C TYR A 200 9.98 -2.82 9.81
N ALA A 201 10.24 -4.02 10.30
CA ALA A 201 10.54 -5.20 9.50
C ALA A 201 9.39 -6.22 9.59
N TRP A 202 9.26 -7.12 8.62
CA TRP A 202 8.14 -8.03 8.52
C TRP A 202 8.54 -9.42 8.04
N ILE A 203 7.73 -10.40 8.43
CA ILE A 203 7.67 -11.73 7.82
C ILE A 203 6.22 -12.03 7.51
N PHE A 204 5.85 -11.92 6.22
CA PHE A 204 4.47 -12.11 5.77
C PHE A 204 4.35 -13.35 4.89
N PRO A 205 3.49 -14.32 5.24
CA PRO A 205 3.36 -15.55 4.47
C PRO A 205 2.65 -15.34 3.14
N LYS A 206 2.98 -16.21 2.19
CA LYS A 206 2.34 -16.39 0.88
C LYS A 206 2.02 -17.87 0.70
N SER A 207 2.03 -18.35 -0.54
CA SER A 207 1.76 -19.75 -0.86
C SER A 207 2.79 -20.69 -0.22
N ASN A 208 4.00 -20.77 -0.80
CA ASN A 208 5.09 -21.67 -0.36
C ASN A 208 6.29 -20.93 0.24
N HIS A 209 6.18 -19.62 0.40
CA HIS A 209 7.27 -18.77 0.84
C HIS A 209 6.75 -17.67 1.76
N VAL A 210 7.67 -17.03 2.46
CA VAL A 210 7.44 -15.79 3.21
C VAL A 210 8.15 -14.63 2.53
N ALA A 211 7.56 -13.44 2.62
CA ALA A 211 8.26 -12.19 2.33
C ALA A 211 8.93 -11.72 3.63
N VAL A 212 10.26 -11.84 3.69
CA VAL A 212 11.10 -11.36 4.81
C VAL A 212 11.69 -10.03 4.38
N GLY A 213 11.27 -8.93 5.00
CA GLY A 213 11.67 -7.61 4.55
C GLY A 213 11.75 -6.55 5.63
N THR A 214 12.37 -5.44 5.28
CA THR A 214 12.48 -4.25 6.12
C THR A 214 12.27 -2.99 5.30
N GLY A 215 11.74 -1.96 5.96
CA GLY A 215 11.64 -0.62 5.40
C GLY A 215 12.53 0.35 6.16
N THR A 216 13.00 1.41 5.51
CA THR A 216 13.60 2.56 6.20
C THR A 216 13.49 3.83 5.37
N MET A 217 13.48 4.99 6.01
CA MET A 217 13.42 6.26 5.29
C MET A 217 14.66 6.47 4.42
N SER A 218 14.53 7.23 3.34
CA SER A 218 15.61 7.46 2.37
C SER A 218 16.96 7.88 2.96
N PRO A 219 17.06 8.67 4.06
CA PRO A 219 18.36 8.99 4.66
C PRO A 219 19.12 7.79 5.23
N ASN A 220 18.41 6.72 5.61
CA ASN A 220 18.97 5.52 6.23
C ASN A 220 19.13 4.34 5.25
N LYS A 221 18.77 4.53 3.97
CA LYS A 221 18.69 3.46 2.96
C LYS A 221 19.99 2.67 2.78
N ASP A 222 21.15 3.28 3.00
CA ASP A 222 22.45 2.63 2.82
C ASP A 222 22.68 1.51 3.86
N GLY A 223 21.98 1.58 5.00
CA GLY A 223 22.00 0.55 6.03
C GLY A 223 21.06 -0.63 5.76
N ILE A 224 20.21 -0.60 4.73
CA ILE A 224 19.08 -1.53 4.59
C ILE A 224 19.50 -3.00 4.47
N ARG A 225 20.67 -3.29 3.89
CA ARG A 225 21.20 -4.67 3.82
C ARG A 225 21.63 -5.21 5.18
N ARG A 226 22.20 -4.35 6.04
CA ARG A 226 22.54 -4.70 7.43
C ARG A 226 21.27 -4.96 8.22
N MET A 227 20.26 -4.11 8.05
CA MET A 227 18.94 -4.26 8.67
C MET A 227 18.24 -5.57 8.25
N GLN A 228 18.26 -5.90 6.96
CA GLN A 228 17.75 -7.19 6.47
C GLN A 228 18.49 -8.37 7.11
N LYS A 229 19.82 -8.28 7.25
CA LYS A 229 20.62 -9.33 7.90
C LYS A 229 20.19 -9.50 9.37
N ALA A 230 20.06 -8.40 10.11
CA ALA A 230 19.61 -8.42 11.50
C ALA A 230 18.21 -9.05 11.63
N LEU A 231 17.28 -8.74 10.72
CA LEU A 231 15.96 -9.37 10.69
C LEU A 231 16.05 -10.90 10.51
N ARG A 232 16.90 -11.38 9.59
CA ARG A 232 17.10 -12.83 9.41
C ARG A 232 17.69 -13.49 10.64
N GLU A 233 18.64 -12.83 11.30
CA GLU A 233 19.24 -13.31 12.55
C GLU A 233 18.19 -13.41 13.66
N ARG A 234 17.31 -12.41 13.81
CA ARG A 234 16.19 -12.41 14.77
C ARG A 234 15.14 -13.46 14.45
N ALA A 235 14.82 -13.67 13.17
CA ALA A 235 13.90 -14.73 12.75
C ALA A 235 14.48 -16.13 13.01
N GLY A 236 15.80 -16.27 12.80
CA GLY A 236 16.61 -17.41 13.20
C GLY A 236 16.00 -18.75 12.78
N ALA A 237 15.72 -19.60 13.77
CA ALA A 237 15.20 -20.94 13.56
C ALA A 237 13.86 -21.01 12.81
N LYS A 238 13.08 -19.92 12.78
CA LYS A 238 11.76 -19.88 12.11
C LYS A 238 11.86 -19.92 10.59
N ILE A 239 12.97 -19.40 10.03
CA ILE A 239 13.23 -19.38 8.59
C ILE A 239 14.41 -20.30 8.19
N ALA A 240 14.90 -21.11 9.12
CA ALA A 240 16.03 -22.02 8.89
C ALA A 240 15.70 -23.04 7.79
N GLY A 241 16.69 -23.34 6.94
CA GLY A 241 16.51 -24.18 5.75
C GLY A 241 15.83 -23.49 4.58
N GLY A 242 15.44 -22.21 4.73
CA GLY A 242 14.81 -21.44 3.68
C GLY A 242 15.76 -21.09 2.52
N LYS A 243 15.22 -21.04 1.30
CA LYS A 243 15.92 -20.65 0.08
C LYS A 243 15.43 -19.29 -0.40
N ILE A 244 16.35 -18.33 -0.54
CA ILE A 244 16.03 -17.03 -1.15
C ILE A 244 15.79 -17.26 -2.64
N ILE A 245 14.56 -17.02 -3.09
CA ILE A 245 14.15 -17.18 -4.50
C ILE A 245 14.06 -15.85 -5.24
N LYS A 246 13.94 -14.73 -4.52
CA LYS A 246 13.88 -13.40 -5.11
C LYS A 246 14.32 -12.34 -4.11
N ILE A 247 15.05 -11.32 -4.59
CA ILE A 247 15.43 -10.13 -3.81
C ILE A 247 14.84 -8.92 -4.52
N GLU A 248 14.16 -8.07 -3.77
CA GLU A 248 13.36 -6.99 -4.32
C GLU A 248 13.44 -5.73 -3.48
N ALA A 249 13.37 -4.56 -4.12
CA ALA A 249 13.29 -3.28 -3.42
C ALA A 249 12.37 -2.30 -4.17
N HIS A 250 11.68 -1.44 -3.43
CA HIS A 250 10.84 -0.40 -4.02
C HIS A 250 10.70 0.82 -3.10
N PRO A 251 10.73 2.05 -3.64
CA PRO A 251 10.43 3.26 -2.87
C PRO A 251 8.93 3.39 -2.59
N LEU A 252 8.59 3.86 -1.40
CA LEU A 252 7.23 4.12 -0.93
C LEU A 252 7.09 5.61 -0.60
N PRO A 253 6.12 6.35 -1.18
CA PRO A 253 5.90 7.74 -0.84
C PRO A 253 5.34 7.88 0.57
N GLU A 254 5.83 8.83 1.36
CA GLU A 254 5.47 8.96 2.78
C GLU A 254 4.41 10.03 3.06
N ARG A 255 3.92 10.71 2.01
CA ARG A 255 2.82 11.66 2.08
C ARG A 255 2.20 11.88 0.72
N SER A 256 0.97 12.39 0.71
CA SER A 256 0.31 12.81 -0.52
C SER A 256 1.04 13.99 -1.18
N ARG A 257 1.03 14.01 -2.51
CA ARG A 257 1.57 15.13 -3.29
C ARG A 257 0.69 16.37 -3.11
N PRO A 258 1.29 17.59 -3.09
CA PRO A 258 0.54 18.84 -3.02
C PRO A 258 -0.50 18.98 -4.14
N ARG A 259 -0.13 18.60 -5.37
CA ARG A 259 -1.02 18.65 -6.53
C ARG A 259 -1.28 17.22 -7.02
N ARG A 260 -2.55 16.82 -6.97
CA ARG A 260 -3.01 15.48 -7.37
C ARG A 260 -3.96 15.51 -8.55
N VAL A 261 -4.47 16.69 -8.89
CA VAL A 261 -5.27 16.97 -10.07
C VAL A 261 -4.76 18.28 -10.65
N VAL A 262 -4.48 18.31 -11.96
CA VAL A 262 -4.12 19.51 -12.73
C VAL A 262 -4.75 19.37 -14.11
N ASP A 263 -5.52 20.36 -14.53
CA ASP A 263 -6.42 20.30 -15.69
C ASP A 263 -7.31 19.04 -15.65
N ARG A 264 -7.11 18.12 -16.62
CA ARG A 264 -7.77 16.82 -16.72
C ARG A 264 -6.80 15.66 -16.52
N VAL A 265 -5.76 15.88 -15.73
CA VAL A 265 -4.81 14.85 -15.29
C VAL A 265 -4.99 14.60 -13.80
N MET A 266 -5.23 13.35 -13.41
CA MET A 266 -5.44 12.92 -12.03
C MET A 266 -4.38 11.91 -11.62
N LEU A 267 -3.88 11.97 -10.39
CA LEU A 267 -2.94 10.99 -9.84
C LEU A 267 -3.65 10.08 -8.85
N VAL A 268 -3.27 8.79 -8.83
CA VAL A 268 -3.81 7.79 -7.89
C VAL A 268 -2.71 6.89 -7.31
N GLY A 269 -3.02 6.17 -6.24
CA GLY A 269 -2.07 5.29 -5.53
C GLY A 269 -0.74 5.96 -5.18
N ASP A 270 0.36 5.25 -5.40
CA ASP A 270 1.71 5.75 -5.14
C ASP A 270 2.05 7.02 -5.91
N ALA A 271 1.52 7.20 -7.13
CA ALA A 271 1.78 8.40 -7.92
C ALA A 271 1.24 9.66 -7.22
N ALA A 272 0.11 9.54 -6.52
CA ALA A 272 -0.47 10.59 -5.69
C ALA A 272 0.08 10.64 -4.25
N GLY A 273 0.89 9.66 -3.84
CA GLY A 273 1.43 9.57 -2.49
C GLY A 273 0.44 9.01 -1.46
N TYR A 274 -0.36 8.01 -1.83
CA TYR A 274 -1.36 7.39 -0.96
C TYR A 274 -0.89 6.12 -0.25
N VAL A 275 0.41 6.00 0.06
CA VAL A 275 0.86 5.00 1.03
C VAL A 275 0.71 5.58 2.42
N THR A 276 0.17 4.81 3.36
CA THR A 276 0.04 5.24 4.75
C THR A 276 1.35 5.07 5.51
N LYS A 277 1.72 6.13 6.23
CA LYS A 277 2.76 6.12 7.26
C LYS A 277 2.51 5.06 8.32
N SER A 278 3.56 4.71 9.07
CA SER A 278 3.58 3.65 10.10
C SER A 278 3.34 2.23 9.59
N SER A 279 2.37 1.99 8.71
CA SER A 279 1.96 0.66 8.23
C SER A 279 2.43 0.30 6.82
N GLY A 280 2.95 1.26 6.04
CA GLY A 280 3.42 1.01 4.67
C GLY A 280 2.36 0.52 3.69
N GLU A 281 1.09 0.63 4.07
CA GLU A 281 0.00 0.07 3.29
C GLU A 281 -0.33 0.97 2.09
N GLY A 282 -0.37 0.36 0.90
CA GLY A 282 -0.69 1.06 -0.33
C GLY A 282 -1.64 0.34 -1.26
N ILE A 283 -1.86 -0.97 -1.12
CA ILE A 283 -2.65 -1.76 -2.10
C ILE A 283 -4.12 -1.29 -2.10
N TYR A 284 -4.76 -1.31 -0.93
CA TYR A 284 -6.16 -0.86 -0.79
C TYR A 284 -6.30 0.60 -1.20
N PHE A 285 -5.43 1.48 -0.70
CA PHE A 285 -5.48 2.91 -0.98
C PHE A 285 -5.24 3.21 -2.46
N ALA A 286 -4.38 2.46 -3.15
CA ALA A 286 -4.22 2.56 -4.60
C ALA A 286 -5.50 2.15 -5.33
N ALA A 287 -6.05 0.97 -5.05
CA ALA A 287 -7.28 0.51 -5.70
C ALA A 287 -8.46 1.47 -5.45
N LYS A 288 -8.62 1.91 -4.19
CA LYS A 288 -9.67 2.84 -3.76
C LYS A 288 -9.54 4.20 -4.42
N SER A 289 -8.34 4.78 -4.42
CA SER A 289 -8.08 6.06 -5.09
C SER A 289 -8.38 5.98 -6.58
N GLY A 290 -8.00 4.90 -7.26
CA GLY A 290 -8.33 4.62 -8.65
C GLY A 290 -9.83 4.64 -8.92
N ARG A 291 -10.58 3.86 -8.13
CA ARG A 291 -12.05 3.80 -8.20
C ARG A 291 -12.70 5.17 -7.97
N MET A 292 -12.28 5.89 -6.93
CA MET A 292 -12.85 7.21 -6.59
C MET A 292 -12.57 8.26 -7.67
N ALA A 293 -11.36 8.26 -8.25
CA ALA A 293 -11.01 9.14 -9.36
C ALA A 293 -11.89 8.86 -10.58
N ALA A 294 -12.03 7.59 -10.97
CA ALA A 294 -12.87 7.20 -12.10
C ALA A 294 -14.36 7.51 -11.88
N GLN A 295 -14.89 7.25 -10.67
CA GLN A 295 -16.27 7.63 -10.31
C GLN A 295 -16.48 9.15 -10.45
N THR A 296 -15.50 9.95 -10.02
CA THR A 296 -15.57 11.41 -10.17
C THR A 296 -15.58 11.85 -11.63
N ILE A 297 -14.82 11.17 -12.51
CA ILE A 297 -14.87 11.40 -13.96
C ILE A 297 -16.27 11.09 -14.50
N VAL A 298 -16.84 9.93 -14.15
CA VAL A 298 -18.17 9.50 -14.59
C VAL A 298 -19.24 10.52 -14.20
N GLU A 299 -19.24 10.96 -12.93
CA GLU A 299 -20.17 11.96 -12.42
C GLU A 299 -20.01 13.32 -13.14
N ALA A 300 -18.76 13.79 -13.32
CA ALA A 300 -18.49 15.06 -13.95
C ALA A 300 -18.81 15.08 -15.45
N ALA A 301 -18.71 13.94 -16.11
CA ALA A 301 -18.96 13.76 -17.54
C ALA A 301 -20.45 13.53 -17.88
N ALA A 302 -21.32 13.33 -16.89
CA ALA A 302 -22.74 13.03 -17.10
C ALA A 302 -23.48 14.08 -17.96
N GLY A 303 -23.01 15.33 -17.96
CA GLY A 303 -23.54 16.42 -18.81
C GLY A 303 -23.02 16.45 -20.25
N GLY A 304 -22.25 15.45 -20.70
CA GLY A 304 -21.70 15.36 -22.06
C GLY A 304 -20.60 16.37 -22.39
N LYS A 305 -20.05 17.06 -21.38
CA LYS A 305 -18.96 18.03 -21.51
C LYS A 305 -17.69 17.48 -20.89
N LEU A 306 -16.54 17.98 -21.36
CA LEU A 306 -15.25 17.68 -20.74
C LEU A 306 -15.23 18.22 -19.29
N PRO A 307 -14.89 17.39 -18.29
CA PRO A 307 -14.76 17.83 -16.92
C PRO A 307 -13.72 18.95 -16.77
N SER A 308 -14.04 19.93 -15.93
CA SER A 308 -13.09 20.95 -15.47
C SER A 308 -12.20 20.42 -14.35
N GLU A 309 -11.06 21.10 -14.11
CA GLU A 309 -10.17 20.77 -12.98
C GLU A 309 -10.91 20.81 -11.64
N ALA A 310 -11.80 21.78 -11.43
CA ALA A 310 -12.56 21.91 -10.19
C ALA A 310 -13.51 20.73 -9.93
N GLN A 311 -14.13 20.20 -10.97
CA GLN A 311 -14.99 19.01 -10.91
C GLN A 311 -14.15 17.77 -10.63
N LEU A 312 -13.03 17.59 -11.32
CA LEU A 312 -12.12 16.47 -11.08
C LEU A 312 -11.44 16.58 -9.70
N GLY A 313 -11.21 17.79 -9.19
CA GLY A 313 -10.68 18.05 -7.85
C GLY A 313 -11.62 17.63 -6.72
N GLU A 314 -12.90 17.32 -7.01
CA GLU A 314 -13.81 16.74 -6.02
C GLU A 314 -13.31 15.39 -5.51
N TYR A 315 -12.64 14.61 -6.36
CA TYR A 315 -11.94 13.39 -5.97
C TYR A 315 -11.00 13.62 -4.79
N VAL A 316 -10.17 14.68 -4.86
CA VAL A 316 -9.20 15.02 -3.81
C VAL A 316 -9.92 15.43 -2.53
N ARG A 317 -10.98 16.23 -2.63
CA ARG A 317 -11.78 16.66 -1.47
C ARG A 317 -12.45 15.47 -0.78
N ARG A 318 -13.03 14.53 -1.53
CA ARG A 318 -13.62 13.30 -1.00
C ARG A 318 -12.57 12.42 -0.33
N TRP A 319 -11.42 12.26 -0.96
CA TRP A 319 -10.30 11.51 -0.40
C TRP A 319 -9.84 12.10 0.94
N ASP A 320 -9.54 13.40 0.98
CA ASP A 320 -9.00 14.05 2.16
C ASP A 320 -10.04 14.09 3.30
N ARG A 321 -11.33 14.23 2.98
CA ARG A 321 -12.42 14.11 3.96
C ARG A 321 -12.50 12.70 4.56
N GLN A 322 -12.37 11.67 3.73
CA GLN A 322 -12.56 10.29 4.16
C GLN A 322 -11.33 9.74 4.92
N TYR A 323 -10.11 10.03 4.42
CA TYR A 323 -8.89 9.39 4.91
C TYR A 323 -7.90 10.37 5.55
N GLY A 324 -8.10 11.68 5.43
CA GLY A 324 -7.15 12.68 5.95
C GLY A 324 -6.85 12.53 7.44
N LEU A 325 -7.88 12.22 8.26
CA LEU A 325 -7.69 11.95 9.68
C LEU A 325 -6.86 10.68 9.91
N THR A 326 -7.12 9.60 9.19
CA THR A 326 -6.35 8.36 9.25
C THR A 326 -4.87 8.59 8.96
N TYR A 327 -4.54 9.33 7.90
CA TYR A 327 -3.15 9.66 7.56
C TYR A 327 -2.48 10.50 8.65
N ARG A 328 -3.20 11.46 9.25
CA ARG A 328 -2.69 12.28 10.35
C ARG A 328 -2.39 11.44 11.59
N VAL A 329 -3.32 10.57 12.00
CA VAL A 329 -3.16 9.68 13.17
C VAL A 329 -1.97 8.75 12.98
N LEU A 330 -1.84 8.13 11.80
CA LEU A 330 -0.73 7.22 11.50
C LEU A 330 0.62 7.94 11.44
N SER A 331 0.66 9.18 10.96
CA SER A 331 1.88 10.00 11.03
C SER A 331 2.30 10.25 12.48
N ILE A 332 1.35 10.65 13.34
CA ILE A 332 1.63 10.89 14.77
C ILE A 332 2.12 9.61 15.45
N LEU A 333 1.50 8.47 15.16
CA LEU A 333 1.90 7.18 15.72
C LEU A 333 3.35 6.86 15.35
N GLN A 334 3.72 6.95 14.07
CA GLN A 334 5.11 6.77 13.62
C GLN A 334 6.05 7.76 14.31
N ASP A 335 5.68 9.05 14.31
CA ASP A 335 6.49 10.11 14.88
C ASP A 335 6.69 9.94 16.39
N VAL A 336 5.78 9.27 17.12
CA VAL A 336 5.92 9.04 18.58
C VAL A 336 6.66 7.74 18.86
N PHE A 337 6.19 6.62 18.31
CA PHE A 337 6.60 5.29 18.75
C PHE A 337 7.86 4.78 18.04
N TYR A 338 8.23 5.33 16.88
CA TYR A 338 9.36 4.82 16.09
C TYR A 338 10.63 5.66 16.34
N ARG A 339 10.66 6.50 17.38
CA ARG A 339 11.81 7.37 17.71
C ARG A 339 12.95 6.65 18.41
N SER A 340 12.65 5.66 19.24
CA SER A 340 13.64 4.94 20.06
C SER A 340 13.20 3.50 20.30
N ASP A 341 14.11 2.66 20.78
CA ASP A 341 13.74 1.30 21.16
C ASP A 341 12.81 1.30 22.38
N ALA A 342 13.04 2.17 23.36
CA ALA A 342 12.12 2.36 24.50
C ALA A 342 10.68 2.68 24.08
N THR A 343 10.48 3.53 23.08
CA THR A 343 9.14 3.86 22.58
C THR A 343 8.54 2.71 21.76
N ARG A 344 9.36 1.90 21.09
CA ARG A 344 8.92 0.67 20.41
C ARG A 344 8.52 -0.44 21.40
N GLU A 345 9.26 -0.61 22.49
CA GLU A 345 8.88 -1.50 23.60
C GLU A 345 7.50 -1.11 24.13
N ALA A 346 7.33 0.18 24.45
CA ALA A 346 6.06 0.72 24.93
C ALA A 346 4.92 0.46 23.93
N PHE A 347 5.17 0.58 22.62
CA PHE A 347 4.18 0.30 21.58
C PHE A 347 3.76 -1.17 21.58
N VAL A 348 4.72 -2.10 21.62
CA VAL A 348 4.43 -3.54 21.66
C VAL A 348 3.72 -3.94 22.95
N GLU A 349 4.13 -3.40 24.10
CA GLU A 349 3.43 -3.60 25.37
C GLU A 349 1.96 -3.13 25.28
N MET A 350 1.74 -1.97 24.65
CA MET A 350 0.39 -1.43 24.44
C MET A 350 -0.48 -2.33 23.57
N CYS A 351 0.13 -3.03 22.59
CA CYS A 351 -0.54 -4.02 21.77
C CYS A 351 -1.03 -5.25 22.54
N ALA A 352 -0.63 -5.46 23.81
CA ALA A 352 -1.18 -6.54 24.64
C ALA A 352 -2.58 -6.21 25.19
N ASP A 353 -2.98 -4.94 25.16
CA ASP A 353 -4.30 -4.50 25.61
C ASP A 353 -5.37 -4.85 24.57
N ARG A 354 -6.41 -5.58 24.99
CA ARG A 354 -7.49 -6.04 24.09
C ARG A 354 -8.29 -4.90 23.45
N ASP A 355 -8.44 -3.77 24.13
CA ASP A 355 -9.14 -2.60 23.58
C ASP A 355 -8.29 -1.98 22.46
N VAL A 356 -6.96 -1.87 22.67
CA VAL A 356 -6.00 -1.39 21.67
C VAL A 356 -5.95 -2.33 20.47
N GLN A 357 -5.90 -3.65 20.70
CA GLN A 357 -5.94 -4.65 19.63
C GLN A 357 -7.19 -4.47 18.78
N ARG A 358 -8.37 -4.42 19.42
CA ARG A 358 -9.64 -4.27 18.71
C ARG A 358 -9.68 -2.98 17.88
N LEU A 359 -9.35 -1.83 18.47
CA LEU A 359 -9.36 -0.55 17.74
C LEU A 359 -8.39 -0.54 16.56
N THR A 360 -7.18 -1.08 16.75
CA THR A 360 -6.16 -1.14 15.70
C THR A 360 -6.60 -2.04 14.54
N PHE A 361 -7.08 -3.25 14.85
CA PHE A 361 -7.50 -4.20 13.84
C PHE A 361 -8.81 -3.84 13.18
N ASP A 362 -9.82 -3.36 13.90
CA ASP A 362 -11.05 -2.87 13.28
C ASP A 362 -10.74 -1.71 12.32
N SER A 363 -9.86 -0.78 12.76
CA SER A 363 -9.42 0.33 11.89
C SER A 363 -8.63 -0.16 10.68
N TYR A 364 -7.83 -1.21 10.82
CA TYR A 364 -7.09 -1.80 9.70
C TYR A 364 -8.01 -2.59 8.75
N LEU A 365 -8.85 -3.49 9.26
CA LEU A 365 -9.68 -4.39 8.47
C LEU A 365 -10.79 -3.66 7.72
N TYR A 366 -11.35 -2.61 8.32
CA TYR A 366 -12.49 -1.88 7.78
C TYR A 366 -12.17 -0.48 7.27
N LYS A 367 -10.96 0.03 7.54
CA LYS A 367 -10.49 1.38 7.13
C LYS A 367 -11.39 2.52 7.60
N THR A 368 -12.11 2.29 8.69
CA THR A 368 -12.87 3.30 9.42
C THR A 368 -12.13 3.61 10.72
N VAL A 369 -11.98 4.90 11.05
CA VAL A 369 -11.49 5.26 12.39
C VAL A 369 -12.61 4.91 13.35
N VAL A 370 -12.44 3.85 14.13
CA VAL A 370 -13.44 3.48 15.15
C VAL A 370 -13.35 4.51 16.28
N PRO A 371 -14.39 5.33 16.51
CA PRO A 371 -14.37 6.26 17.62
C PRO A 371 -14.39 5.45 18.93
N ALA A 372 -13.33 5.59 19.73
CA ALA A 372 -13.33 5.09 21.09
C ALA A 372 -14.21 6.02 21.96
N GLY A 373 -15.08 5.46 22.79
CA GLY A 373 -15.83 6.24 23.77
C GLY A 373 -14.89 7.01 24.71
N PRO A 374 -15.30 8.15 25.30
CA PRO A 374 -14.41 9.02 26.08
C PRO A 374 -13.62 8.30 27.17
N PHE A 375 -14.27 7.37 27.89
CA PHE A 375 -13.64 6.57 28.93
C PHE A 375 -12.55 5.62 28.40
N VAL A 376 -12.79 5.00 27.24
CA VAL A 376 -11.80 4.12 26.57
C VAL A 376 -10.63 4.96 26.07
N GLN A 377 -10.88 6.15 25.52
CA GLN A 377 -9.83 7.07 25.08
C GLN A 377 -8.95 7.54 26.25
N THR A 378 -9.54 7.92 27.38
CA THR A 378 -8.80 8.27 28.61
C THR A 378 -7.98 7.09 29.13
N LYS A 379 -8.56 5.89 29.18
CA LYS A 379 -7.87 4.66 29.61
C LYS A 379 -6.68 4.35 28.70
N ILE A 380 -6.86 4.40 27.37
CA ILE A 380 -5.79 4.20 26.40
C ILE A 380 -4.70 5.25 26.62
N THR A 381 -5.07 6.52 26.76
CA THR A 381 -4.10 7.63 26.94
C THR A 381 -3.27 7.46 28.21
N LEU A 382 -3.89 7.13 29.35
CA LEU A 382 -3.20 6.85 30.61
C LEU A 382 -2.29 5.62 30.50
N LYS A 383 -2.73 4.56 29.81
CA LYS A 383 -1.91 3.38 29.53
C LYS A 383 -0.75 3.68 28.59
N THR A 384 -0.94 4.53 27.57
CA THR A 384 0.12 4.99 26.68
C THR A 384 1.18 5.75 27.48
N LEU A 385 0.79 6.69 28.34
CA LEU A 385 1.72 7.42 29.20
C LEU A 385 2.48 6.47 30.15
N GLY A 386 1.78 5.52 30.78
CA GLY A 386 2.39 4.51 31.64
C GLY A 386 3.38 3.59 30.90
N SER A 387 3.03 3.17 29.68
CA SER A 387 3.88 2.31 28.85
C SER A 387 5.12 3.07 28.36
N LEU A 388 4.97 4.34 27.96
CA LEU A 388 6.09 5.20 27.60
C LEU A 388 7.09 5.39 28.76
N LEU A 389 6.60 5.48 30.00
CA LEU A 389 7.46 5.53 31.19
C LEU A 389 8.20 4.20 31.43
N ARG A 390 7.54 3.05 31.25
CA ARG A 390 8.14 1.72 31.43
C ARG A 390 9.08 1.30 30.31
N GLY A 391 8.84 1.75 29.08
CA GLY A 391 9.68 1.43 27.92
C GLY A 391 11.16 1.78 28.11
N ASN A 392 11.46 2.83 28.87
CA ASN A 392 12.84 3.19 29.22
C ASN A 392 13.56 2.14 30.11
N ALA A 393 12.81 1.36 30.90
CA ALA A 393 13.36 0.30 31.74
C ALA A 393 13.49 -1.05 31.00
N LEU A 394 12.72 -1.26 29.92
CA LEU A 394 12.67 -2.49 29.13
C LEU A 394 13.59 -2.46 27.90
N SER A 395 13.94 -1.27 27.41
CA SER A 395 14.82 -1.11 26.25
C SER A 395 16.19 -1.74 26.51
N PRO A 396 16.74 -2.52 25.57
CA PRO A 396 18.13 -2.93 25.62
C PRO A 396 19.03 -1.69 25.77
N THR A 397 19.99 -1.73 26.69
CA THR A 397 21.04 -0.70 26.78
C THR A 397 21.91 -0.77 25.54
N ARG A 398 22.11 0.38 24.88
CA ARG A 398 22.92 0.50 23.66
C ARG A 398 24.36 0.05 23.84
#